data_AF-A0A0E0N1V2-F1
#
_entry.id   AF-A0A0E0N1V2-F1
#
_cell.length_a   1.000
_cell.length_b   1.000
_cell.length_c   1.000
_cell.angle_alpha   90.00
_cell.angle_beta   90.00
_cell.angle_gamma   90.00
#
_symmetry.space_group_name_H-M   'P 1'
#
loop_
_entity.id
_entity.type
_entity.pdbx_description
1 polymer ?
#
loop_
_entity_poly.entity_id
_entity_poly.type
_entity_poly.pdbx_seq_one_letter_code
_entity_poly.pdbx_strand_id
1 'polypeptide(L)'
;MWTMPLPPLRPPPRRSPPTTIGEAYPDARGFATLKWIVILLLVSCMFAGGLYALTPLVSKDPLYLARVPWRLPVRVLCDSYLSLIMVIRAYTFMHLPRAPLVVDDYLMLLGLGVIGGVTVVTTSKVLNLRL
;
A
#
# COMPACT_ATOMS: atom_id res chain seq x y z
N MET A 1 36.70 54.37 4.06
CA MET A 1 36.10 53.23 3.33
C MET A 1 35.03 52.65 4.26
N TRP A 2 33.78 53.06 4.10
CA TRP A 2 32.68 52.70 5.02
C TRP A 2 31.96 51.46 4.48
N THR A 3 32.03 50.35 5.21
CA THR A 3 31.29 49.12 4.92
C THR A 3 29.87 49.27 5.46
N MET A 4 28.86 49.28 4.58
CA MET A 4 27.47 49.23 5.00
C MET A 4 27.14 47.86 5.62
N PRO A 5 26.41 47.79 6.74
CA PRO A 5 25.91 46.52 7.25
C PRO A 5 24.80 46.00 6.32
N LEU A 6 24.91 44.74 5.89
CA LEU A 6 23.86 44.07 5.14
C LEU A 6 22.57 43.99 5.97
N PRO A 7 21.39 44.20 5.37
CA PRO A 7 20.12 44.04 6.08
C PRO A 7 19.97 42.59 6.56
N PRO A 8 19.31 42.37 7.71
CA PRO A 8 19.15 41.03 8.27
C PRO A 8 18.38 40.15 7.28
N LEU A 9 18.97 39.00 6.92
CA LEU A 9 18.31 37.96 6.13
C LEU A 9 17.01 37.58 6.87
N ARG A 10 15.86 37.90 6.29
CA ARG A 10 14.58 37.37 6.75
C ARG A 10 14.69 35.84 6.76
N PRO A 11 14.38 35.15 7.87
CA PRO A 11 14.36 33.70 7.86
C PRO A 11 13.38 33.25 6.76
N PRO A 12 13.71 32.18 6.00
CA PRO A 12 12.82 31.67 4.98
C PRO A 12 11.45 31.39 5.63
N PRO A 13 10.33 31.72 4.95
CA PRO A 13 9.02 31.47 5.50
C PRO A 13 8.93 29.99 5.89
N ARG A 14 8.60 29.72 7.17
CA ARG A 14 8.30 28.35 7.62
C ARG A 14 7.16 27.83 6.76
N ARG A 15 7.45 26.92 5.83
CA ARG A 15 6.40 26.21 5.10
C ARG A 15 5.53 25.50 6.13
N SER A 16 4.24 25.80 6.12
CA SER A 16 3.26 25.03 6.88
C SER A 16 3.36 23.56 6.48
N PRO A 17 3.20 22.61 7.43
CA PRO A 17 3.21 21.20 7.10
C PRO A 17 2.11 20.92 6.07
N PRO A 18 2.39 20.06 5.06
CA PRO A 18 1.42 19.77 4.02
C PRO A 18 0.20 19.10 4.65
N THR A 19 -0.98 19.61 4.30
CA THR A 19 -2.26 19.12 4.84
C THR A 19 -2.98 18.22 3.84
N THR A 20 -2.62 18.33 2.56
CA THR A 20 -3.22 17.60 1.45
C THR A 20 -2.19 16.81 0.67
N ILE A 21 -2.64 15.77 -0.03
CA ILE A 21 -1.78 14.91 -0.84
C ILE A 21 -1.05 15.69 -1.93
N GLY A 22 -1.71 16.66 -2.57
CA GLY A 22 -1.11 17.49 -3.63
C GLY A 22 -0.05 18.45 -3.12
N GLU A 23 -0.14 18.92 -1.87
CA GLU A 23 0.91 19.72 -1.22
C GLU A 23 2.13 18.86 -0.86
N ALA A 24 1.89 17.63 -0.40
CA ALA A 24 2.95 16.68 -0.07
C ALA A 24 3.63 16.09 -1.32
N TYR A 25 2.87 15.89 -2.40
CA TYR A 25 3.31 15.22 -3.63
C TYR A 25 2.86 16.00 -4.88
N PRO A 26 3.51 17.14 -5.19
CA PRO A 26 3.13 17.98 -6.33
C PRO A 26 3.26 17.27 -7.69
N ASP A 27 4.22 16.34 -7.81
CA ASP A 27 4.45 15.55 -9.02
C ASP A 27 3.65 14.23 -9.05
N ALA A 28 2.65 14.07 -8.18
CA ALA A 28 1.86 12.84 -8.10
C ALA A 28 1.11 12.50 -9.41
N ARG A 29 0.83 13.48 -10.27
CA ARG A 29 0.27 13.24 -11.62
C ARG A 29 1.31 12.92 -12.69
N GLY A 30 2.57 13.30 -12.49
CA GLY A 30 3.64 12.95 -13.43
C GLY A 30 3.81 11.42 -13.49
N PHE A 31 4.01 10.90 -14.71
CA PHE A 31 4.24 9.47 -14.95
C PHE A 31 3.12 8.52 -14.49
N ALA A 32 1.84 8.92 -14.68
CA ALA A 32 0.68 8.10 -14.33
C ALA A 32 0.77 6.66 -14.88
N THR A 33 1.20 6.49 -16.13
CA THR A 33 1.38 5.16 -16.74
C THR A 33 2.41 4.30 -16.00
N LEU A 34 3.57 4.86 -15.64
CA LEU A 34 4.60 4.14 -14.88
C LEU A 34 4.08 3.73 -13.50
N LYS A 35 3.33 4.62 -12.84
CA LYS A 35 2.70 4.33 -11.55
C LYS A 35 1.72 3.16 -11.67
N TRP A 36 0.84 3.18 -12.67
CA TRP A 36 -0.07 2.07 -12.95
C TRP A 36 0.66 0.75 -13.23
N ILE A 37 1.76 0.77 -13.99
CA ILE A 37 2.60 -0.43 -14.19
C ILE A 37 3.13 -0.96 -12.87
N VAL A 38 3.69 -0.08 -12.02
CA VAL A 38 4.21 -0.47 -10.70
C VAL A 38 3.11 -1.02 -9.79
N ILE A 39 1.92 -0.42 -9.80
CA ILE A 39 0.77 -0.89 -9.01
C ILE A 39 0.30 -2.26 -9.50
N LEU A 40 0.14 -2.44 -10.82
CA LEU A 40 -0.26 -3.72 -11.41
C LEU A 40 0.76 -4.81 -11.11
N LEU A 41 2.06 -4.48 -11.17
CA LEU A 41 3.13 -5.40 -10.78
C LEU A 41 3.01 -5.77 -9.30
N LEU A 42 2.80 -4.79 -8.43
CA LEU A 42 2.71 -5.00 -6.98
C LEU A 42 1.48 -5.85 -6.61
N VAL A 43 0.33 -5.57 -7.22
CA VAL A 43 -0.89 -6.39 -7.10
C VAL A 43 -0.63 -7.81 -7.58
N SER A 44 -0.01 -7.97 -8.75
CA SER A 44 0.35 -9.29 -9.29
C SER A 44 1.29 -10.05 -8.36
N CYS A 45 2.27 -9.38 -7.75
CA CYS A 45 3.16 -9.97 -6.76
C CYS A 45 2.44 -10.40 -5.48
N MET A 46 1.42 -9.67 -5.02
CA MET A 46 0.63 -10.08 -3.86
C MET A 46 -0.13 -11.39 -4.12
N PHE A 47 -0.77 -11.52 -5.29
CA PHE A 47 -1.41 -12.76 -5.71
C PHE A 47 -0.40 -13.90 -5.94
N ALA A 48 0.71 -13.62 -6.61
CA ALA A 48 1.74 -14.62 -6.90
C ALA A 48 2.41 -15.13 -5.61
N GLY A 49 2.80 -14.24 -4.70
CA GLY A 49 3.30 -14.60 -3.37
C GLY A 49 2.25 -15.33 -2.54
N GLY A 50 1.00 -14.91 -2.67
CA GLY A 50 -0.20 -15.54 -2.15
C GLY A 50 -0.27 -17.04 -2.43
N LEU A 51 -0.27 -17.35 -3.73
CA LEU A 51 -0.29 -18.71 -4.25
C LEU A 51 1.02 -19.46 -3.98
N TYR A 52 2.15 -18.78 -4.07
CA TYR A 52 3.46 -19.38 -3.80
C TYR A 52 3.55 -19.92 -2.37
N ALA A 53 2.99 -19.21 -1.39
CA ALA A 53 2.94 -19.67 0.00
C ALA A 53 2.17 -21.00 0.18
N LEU A 54 1.24 -21.32 -0.73
CA LEU A 54 0.48 -22.58 -0.71
C LEU A 54 1.26 -23.76 -1.33
N THR A 55 2.26 -23.49 -2.17
CA THR A 55 3.09 -24.51 -2.85
C THR A 55 3.59 -25.64 -1.92
N PRO A 56 4.18 -25.36 -0.73
CA PRO A 56 4.66 -26.42 0.17
C PRO A 56 3.53 -27.27 0.80
N LEU A 57 2.30 -26.77 0.83
CA LEU A 57 1.14 -27.52 1.32
C LEU A 57 0.55 -28.39 0.22
N VAL A 58 0.42 -27.85 -0.99
CA VAL A 58 -0.07 -28.57 -2.17
C VAL A 58 0.90 -29.67 -2.60
N SER A 59 2.22 -29.44 -2.46
CA SER A 59 3.22 -30.46 -2.77
C SER A 59 3.21 -31.65 -1.80
N LYS A 60 2.78 -31.42 -0.55
CA LYS A 60 2.62 -32.48 0.47
C LYS A 60 1.30 -33.22 0.35
N ASP A 61 0.22 -32.51 0.02
CA ASP A 61 -1.11 -33.08 -0.19
C ASP A 61 -1.74 -32.43 -1.42
N PRO A 62 -1.75 -33.11 -2.60
CA PRO A 62 -2.31 -32.54 -3.82
C PRO A 62 -3.82 -32.30 -3.73
N LEU A 63 -4.51 -32.96 -2.78
CA LEU A 63 -5.92 -32.74 -2.48
C LEU A 63 -6.16 -31.65 -1.43
N TYR A 64 -5.11 -30.97 -0.97
CA TYR A 64 -5.20 -29.95 0.09
C TYR A 64 -6.24 -28.85 -0.22
N LEU A 65 -6.27 -28.36 -1.46
CA LEU A 65 -7.24 -27.34 -1.88
C LEU A 65 -8.61 -27.95 -2.21
N ALA A 66 -8.66 -29.19 -2.68
CA ALA A 66 -9.90 -29.88 -3.07
C ALA A 66 -10.73 -30.35 -1.87
N ARG A 67 -10.06 -30.80 -0.78
CA ARG A 67 -10.72 -31.24 0.46
C ARG A 67 -11.51 -30.14 1.15
N VAL A 68 -11.06 -28.91 0.97
CA VAL A 68 -11.62 -27.76 1.68
C VAL A 68 -11.79 -26.62 0.65
N PRO A 69 -12.92 -26.59 -0.07
CA PRO A 69 -13.09 -25.74 -1.25
C PRO A 69 -13.05 -24.25 -0.93
N TRP A 70 -13.25 -23.86 0.32
CA TRP A 70 -13.20 -22.46 0.77
C TRP A 70 -11.77 -21.92 0.98
N ARG A 71 -10.73 -22.78 1.01
CA ARG A 71 -9.34 -22.33 1.25
C ARG A 71 -8.82 -21.37 0.19
N LEU A 72 -9.06 -21.70 -1.08
CA LEU A 72 -8.63 -20.89 -2.20
C LEU A 72 -9.42 -19.56 -2.28
N PRO A 73 -10.76 -19.54 -2.17
CA PRO A 73 -11.54 -18.32 -2.03
C PRO A 73 -11.07 -17.42 -0.88
N VAL A 74 -10.84 -17.96 0.31
CA VAL A 74 -10.36 -17.17 1.47
C VAL A 74 -9.00 -16.53 1.18
N ARG A 75 -8.09 -17.25 0.52
CA ARG A 75 -6.80 -16.69 0.13
C ARG A 75 -6.94 -15.59 -0.93
N VAL A 76 -7.73 -15.82 -1.97
CA VAL A 76 -8.03 -14.84 -3.01
C VAL A 76 -8.68 -13.58 -2.42
N LEU A 77 -9.58 -13.73 -1.45
CA LEU A 77 -10.19 -12.60 -0.73
C LEU A 77 -9.16 -11.81 0.09
N CYS A 78 -8.22 -12.48 0.75
CA CYS A 78 -7.12 -11.81 1.46
C CYS A 78 -6.21 -11.03 0.49
N ASP A 79 -5.76 -11.68 -0.59
CA ASP A 79 -4.85 -11.06 -1.56
C ASP A 79 -5.53 -9.89 -2.30
N SER A 80 -6.83 -10.02 -2.61
CA SER A 80 -7.64 -8.94 -3.19
C SER A 80 -7.85 -7.78 -2.23
N TYR A 81 -8.10 -8.02 -0.93
CA TYR A 81 -8.21 -6.96 0.07
C TYR A 81 -6.92 -6.11 0.14
N LEU A 82 -5.77 -6.78 0.25
CA LEU A 82 -4.46 -6.11 0.30
C LEU A 82 -4.18 -5.33 -0.98
N SER A 83 -4.50 -5.94 -2.13
CA SER A 83 -4.34 -5.31 -3.44
C SER A 83 -5.23 -4.09 -3.61
N LEU A 84 -6.50 -4.18 -3.17
CA LEU A 84 -7.47 -3.10 -3.27
C LEU A 84 -7.01 -1.86 -2.49
N ILE A 85 -6.45 -2.04 -1.29
CA ILE A 85 -5.90 -0.92 -0.50
C ILE A 85 -4.81 -0.18 -1.30
N MET A 86 -3.91 -0.91 -1.95
CA MET A 86 -2.83 -0.32 -2.73
C MET A 86 -3.34 0.41 -3.99
N VAL A 87 -4.37 -0.14 -4.64
CA VAL A 87 -5.02 0.51 -5.79
C VAL A 87 -5.77 1.77 -5.36
N ILE A 88 -6.55 1.71 -4.28
CA ILE A 88 -7.27 2.87 -3.72
C ILE A 88 -6.27 3.97 -3.39
N ARG A 89 -5.18 3.63 -2.69
CA ARG A 89 -4.12 4.56 -2.36
C ARG A 89 -3.54 5.21 -3.62
N ALA A 90 -3.08 4.41 -4.57
CA ALA A 90 -2.53 4.95 -5.79
C ALA A 90 -3.50 5.87 -6.55
N TYR A 91 -4.77 5.49 -6.58
CA TYR A 91 -5.82 6.30 -7.19
C TYR A 91 -5.98 7.64 -6.47
N THR A 92 -5.98 7.68 -5.13
CA THR A 92 -6.06 8.94 -4.37
C THR A 92 -4.86 9.84 -4.66
N PHE A 93 -3.65 9.29 -4.77
CA PHE A 93 -2.46 10.04 -5.16
C PHE A 93 -2.56 10.68 -6.54
N MET A 94 -3.07 9.95 -7.54
CA MET A 94 -3.11 10.44 -8.93
C MET A 94 -4.29 11.38 -9.21
N HIS A 95 -5.44 11.14 -8.57
CA HIS A 95 -6.70 11.78 -8.95
C HIS A 95 -7.28 12.72 -7.88
N LEU A 96 -6.89 12.59 -6.61
CA LEU A 96 -7.43 13.41 -5.52
C LEU A 96 -6.33 14.23 -4.81
N PRO A 97 -5.74 15.25 -5.48
CA PRO A 97 -4.70 16.08 -4.87
C PRO A 97 -5.19 16.90 -3.66
N ARG A 98 -6.50 17.10 -3.52
CA ARG A 98 -7.11 17.80 -2.37
C ARG A 98 -7.49 16.88 -1.22
N ALA A 99 -7.27 15.57 -1.34
CA ALA A 99 -7.56 14.65 -0.24
C ALA A 99 -6.69 14.98 0.98
N PRO A 100 -7.22 14.86 2.21
CA PRO A 100 -6.45 15.09 3.42
C PRO A 100 -5.34 14.04 3.51
N LEU A 101 -4.13 14.46 3.84
CA LEU A 101 -2.98 13.56 3.98
C LEU A 101 -3.22 12.51 5.07
N VAL A 102 -3.92 12.90 6.13
CA VAL A 102 -4.32 12.04 7.26
C VAL A 102 -5.10 10.80 6.80
N VAL A 103 -5.88 10.90 5.71
CA VAL A 103 -6.63 9.76 5.18
C VAL A 103 -5.70 8.70 4.58
N ASP A 104 -4.59 9.11 3.94
CA ASP A 104 -3.56 8.20 3.44
C ASP A 104 -2.87 7.44 4.59
N ASP A 105 -2.52 8.17 5.64
CA ASP A 105 -1.88 7.60 6.82
C ASP A 105 -2.77 6.56 7.50
N TYR A 106 -4.07 6.85 7.67
CA TYR A 106 -5.01 5.88 8.22
C TYR A 106 -5.24 4.68 7.28
N LEU A 107 -5.29 4.91 5.97
CA LEU A 107 -5.44 3.82 5.00
C LEU A 107 -4.27 2.83 5.10
N MET A 108 -3.05 3.31 5.26
CA MET A 108 -1.86 2.46 5.40
C MET A 108 -1.73 1.86 6.79
N LEU A 109 -1.85 2.65 7.85
CA LEU A 109 -1.65 2.18 9.22
C LEU A 109 -2.74 1.19 9.63
N LEU A 110 -4.00 1.59 9.44
CA LEU A 110 -5.17 0.84 9.91
C LEU A 110 -5.60 -0.20 8.87
N GLY A 111 -5.69 0.19 7.59
CA GLY A 111 -6.12 -0.69 6.51
C GLY A 111 -5.12 -1.80 6.22
N LEU A 112 -3.86 -1.45 5.96
CA LEU A 112 -2.81 -2.42 5.62
C LEU A 112 -2.12 -2.99 6.87
N GLY A 113 -1.68 -2.12 7.78
CA GLY A 113 -0.90 -2.53 8.96
C GLY A 113 -1.70 -3.37 9.93
N VAL A 114 -2.80 -2.81 10.46
CA VAL A 114 -3.61 -3.50 11.48
C VAL A 114 -4.53 -4.54 10.83
N ILE A 115 -5.48 -4.12 9.98
CA ILE A 115 -6.49 -5.03 9.45
C ILE A 115 -5.86 -6.02 8.47
N GLY A 116 -5.02 -5.55 7.54
CA GLY A 116 -4.28 -6.41 6.62
C GLY A 116 -3.39 -7.41 7.36
N GLY A 117 -2.62 -6.96 8.35
CA GLY A 117 -1.81 -7.82 9.20
C GLY A 117 -2.62 -8.90 9.92
N VAL A 118 -3.72 -8.51 10.58
CA VAL A 118 -4.64 -9.46 11.25
C VAL A 118 -5.23 -10.45 10.25
N THR A 119 -5.61 -9.99 9.06
CA THR A 119 -6.17 -10.85 8.00
C THR A 119 -5.14 -11.86 7.51
N VAL A 120 -3.89 -11.44 7.29
CA VAL A 120 -2.79 -12.33 6.88
C VAL A 120 -2.48 -13.36 7.96
N VAL A 121 -2.39 -12.95 9.23
CA VAL A 121 -2.13 -13.88 10.34
C VAL A 121 -3.28 -14.88 10.49
N THR A 122 -4.52 -14.40 10.47
CA THR A 122 -5.72 -15.24 10.63
C THR A 122 -5.82 -16.24 9.49
N THR A 123 -5.69 -15.78 8.25
CA THR A 123 -5.73 -16.67 7.07
C THR A 123 -4.56 -17.65 7.07
N SER A 124 -3.37 -17.25 7.49
CA SER A 124 -2.22 -18.15 7.61
C SER A 124 -2.45 -19.23 8.67
N LYS A 125 -3.06 -18.89 9.81
CA LYS A 125 -3.45 -19.87 10.84
C LYS A 125 -4.52 -20.83 10.32
N VAL A 126 -5.58 -20.31 9.70
CA VAL A 126 -6.67 -21.11 9.13
C VAL A 126 -6.16 -22.04 8.02
N LEU A 127 -5.17 -21.60 7.24
CA LEU A 127 -4.54 -22.36 6.16
C LEU A 127 -3.33 -23.18 6.62
N ASN A 128 -3.04 -23.27 7.92
CA ASN A 128 -1.86 -23.95 8.48
C ASN A 128 -0.53 -23.59 7.78
N LEU A 129 -0.41 -22.35 7.32
CA LEU A 129 0.82 -21.81 6.76
C LEU A 129 1.78 -21.51 7.91
N ARG A 130 3.02 -22.00 7.80
CA ARG A 130 4.13 -21.54 8.63
C ARG A 130 4.65 -20.24 8.01
N LEU A 131 4.22 -19.11 8.58
CA LEU A 131 4.85 -17.80 8.36
C LEU A 131 6.24 -17.78 8.97
#